data_AF-A0A8T9CKV0-F1
#
_entry.id   AF-A0A8T9CKV0-F1
#
_cell.length_a   1.000
_cell.length_b   1.000
_cell.length_c   1.000
_cell.angle_alpha   90.00
_cell.angle_beta   90.00
_cell.angle_gamma   90.00
#
_symmetry.space_group_name_H-M   'P 1'
#
loop_
_entity.id
_entity.type
_entity.pdbx_description
1 polymer ?
#
loop_
_entity_poly.entity_id
_entity_poly.type
_entity_poly.pdbx_seq_one_letter_code
_entity_poly.pdbx_strand_id
1 'polypeptide(L)'
;MQKHLPHVQATWHLDTQETARRTLIEPSTPTSQTDLLTIMKPRELEIAQLEEDKFTSSPLSILQTAMRCHTQVSISCRRNYKLPARVKAFDRSCNVMLESVRDMWTETKK
;
A
#
# COMPACT_ATOMS: atom_id res chain seq x y z
N MET A 1 -47.95 53.95 48.71
CA MET A 1 -49.03 53.65 47.74
C MET A 1 -48.41 53.00 46.52
N GLN A 2 -48.86 51.80 46.16
CA GLN A 2 -48.51 51.09 44.92
C GLN A 2 -48.78 51.95 43.70
N LYS A 3 -47.88 51.95 42.69
CA LYS A 3 -48.23 51.96 41.25
C LYS A 3 -47.11 51.29 40.43
N HIS A 4 -47.43 50.09 39.96
CA HIS A 4 -47.08 49.44 38.68
C HIS A 4 -45.70 49.61 38.02
N LEU A 5 -45.03 48.47 37.80
CA LEU A 5 -44.31 48.15 36.56
C LEU A 5 -45.31 47.67 35.48
N PRO A 6 -45.00 47.88 34.18
CA PRO A 6 -44.41 46.77 33.40
C PRO A 6 -43.36 47.15 32.33
N HIS A 7 -42.37 46.26 32.21
CA HIS A 7 -41.85 45.58 31.00
C HIS A 7 -41.63 46.37 29.70
N VAL A 8 -40.37 46.53 29.25
CA VAL A 8 -39.85 46.02 27.95
C VAL A 8 -38.32 45.81 28.04
N GLN A 9 -37.83 44.84 27.27
CA GLN A 9 -36.64 44.02 27.37
C GLN A 9 -35.32 44.67 26.88
N ALA A 10 -34.19 44.20 27.42
CA ALA A 10 -33.11 43.46 26.72
C ALA A 10 -31.82 43.46 27.55
N THR A 11 -31.58 42.37 28.26
CA THR A 11 -30.31 42.04 28.92
C THR A 11 -29.44 41.21 27.98
N TRP A 12 -28.26 41.72 27.63
CA TRP A 12 -27.11 40.93 27.23
C TRP A 12 -25.88 41.49 27.96
N HIS A 13 -25.82 41.27 29.28
CA HIS A 13 -24.58 41.43 30.02
C HIS A 13 -23.71 40.21 29.74
N LEU A 14 -22.49 40.49 29.28
CA LEU A 14 -21.55 39.52 28.75
C LEU A 14 -21.16 38.51 29.84
N ASP A 15 -21.31 37.25 29.45
CA ASP A 15 -21.25 36.03 30.23
C ASP A 15 -19.90 35.81 30.94
N THR A 16 -19.98 35.49 32.24
CA THR A 16 -18.87 35.00 33.05
C THR A 16 -19.01 33.49 33.18
N GLN A 17 -18.05 32.77 32.57
CA GLN A 17 -17.73 31.36 32.75
C GLN A 17 -18.83 30.35 32.39
N GLU A 18 -18.60 29.50 31.38
CA GLU A 18 -18.10 28.13 31.55
C GLU A 18 -18.18 27.33 30.24
N THR A 19 -17.35 26.31 30.09
CA THR A 19 -17.51 25.21 29.10
C THR A 19 -16.94 25.44 27.70
N ALA A 20 -15.63 25.21 27.55
CA ALA A 20 -15.18 24.01 26.83
C ALA A 20 -13.65 23.93 26.78
N ARG A 21 -13.14 22.87 27.41
CA ARG A 21 -11.88 22.21 27.05
C ARG A 21 -11.72 22.13 25.54
N ARG A 22 -10.79 22.89 24.96
CA ARG A 22 -10.20 22.61 23.64
C ARG A 22 -8.79 23.18 23.60
N THR A 23 -7.89 22.35 24.12
CA THR A 23 -6.54 22.13 23.59
C THR A 23 -5.75 23.37 23.17
N LEU A 24 -5.08 24.01 24.13
CA LEU A 24 -3.84 24.73 23.87
C LEU A 24 -2.74 23.68 23.67
N ILE A 25 -2.61 23.16 22.45
CA ILE A 25 -1.36 22.63 21.94
C ILE A 25 -0.96 23.63 20.87
N GLU A 26 0.09 24.38 21.17
CA GLU A 26 0.79 25.28 20.25
C GLU A 26 0.97 24.59 18.88
N PRO A 27 0.58 25.22 17.75
CA PRO A 27 1.03 24.73 16.45
C PRO A 27 2.54 24.93 16.40
N SER A 28 3.29 23.84 16.64
CA SER A 28 4.72 23.81 16.42
C SER A 28 4.97 24.26 14.98
N THR A 29 5.64 25.41 14.87
CA THR A 29 6.14 25.96 13.62
C THR A 29 6.97 24.85 12.96
N PRO A 30 6.73 24.47 11.69
CA PRO A 30 7.54 23.44 11.03
C PRO A 30 8.92 24.04 10.72
N THR A 31 9.77 24.08 11.74
CA THR A 31 11.18 24.41 11.66
C THR A 31 11.90 23.11 11.37
N SER A 32 11.82 22.62 10.15
CA SER A 32 12.84 21.78 9.52
C SER A 32 12.42 21.45 8.09
N GLN A 33 13.34 21.69 7.16
CA GLN A 33 13.26 21.37 5.73
C GLN A 33 12.93 19.89 5.44
N THR A 34 12.92 19.03 6.48
CA THR A 34 12.63 17.59 6.44
C THR A 34 11.15 17.23 6.34
N ASP A 35 10.20 18.07 6.79
CA ASP A 35 8.76 17.69 6.78
C ASP A 35 8.08 17.84 5.42
N LEU A 36 8.54 18.77 4.58
CA LEU A 36 8.00 18.93 3.22
C LEU A 36 8.37 17.76 2.30
N LEU A 37 9.52 17.11 2.56
CA LEU A 37 9.95 15.90 1.83
C LEU A 37 9.13 14.66 2.21
N THR A 38 8.50 14.64 3.39
CA THR A 38 7.65 13.54 3.85
C THR A 38 6.26 13.60 3.22
N ILE A 39 5.74 14.80 2.92
CA ILE A 39 4.43 15.02 2.27
C ILE A 39 4.48 14.75 0.76
N MET A 40 5.67 14.82 0.13
CA MET A 40 5.83 14.64 -1.33
C MET A 40 6.24 13.23 -1.78
N LYS A 41 6.49 12.31 -0.85
CA LYS A 41 6.76 10.88 -1.14
C LYS A 41 5.55 9.91 -1.22
N PRO A 42 4.29 10.26 -0.88
CA PRO A 42 3.23 9.24 -0.82
C PRO A 42 2.91 8.66 -2.21
N ARG A 43 3.06 9.44 -3.29
CA ARG A 43 2.74 8.98 -4.64
C ARG A 43 3.65 7.84 -5.12
N GLU A 44 4.95 7.91 -4.84
CA GLU A 44 5.89 6.87 -5.26
C GLU A 44 5.69 5.56 -4.49
N LEU A 45 5.45 5.67 -3.18
CA LEU A 45 5.11 4.53 -2.32
C LEU A 45 3.78 3.89 -2.73
N GLU A 46 2.77 4.70 -3.02
CA GLU A 46 1.47 4.23 -3.46
C GLU A 46 1.55 3.55 -4.84
N ILE A 47 2.33 4.09 -5.78
CA ILE A 47 2.60 3.45 -7.06
C ILE A 47 3.30 2.10 -6.84
N ALA A 48 4.32 2.04 -5.99
CA ALA A 48 5.02 0.79 -5.70
C ALA A 48 4.09 -0.26 -5.08
N GLN A 49 3.23 0.14 -4.14
CA GLN A 49 2.25 -0.73 -3.51
C GLN A 49 1.22 -1.26 -4.52
N LEU A 50 0.69 -0.38 -5.38
CA LEU A 50 -0.24 -0.75 -6.45
C LEU A 50 0.41 -1.66 -7.50
N GLU A 51 1.72 -1.50 -7.75
CA GLU A 51 2.47 -2.43 -8.59
C GLU A 51 2.58 -3.80 -7.93
N GLU A 52 3.01 -3.88 -6.66
CA GLU A 52 3.08 -5.12 -5.85
C GLU A 52 1.74 -5.86 -5.83
N ASP A 53 0.64 -5.15 -5.58
CA ASP A 53 -0.71 -5.69 -5.51
C ASP A 53 -1.19 -6.24 -6.86
N LYS A 54 -0.74 -5.64 -7.97
CA LYS A 54 -0.98 -6.18 -9.31
C LYS A 54 -0.20 -7.46 -9.54
N PHE A 55 1.00 -7.64 -8.99
CA PHE A 55 1.73 -8.92 -9.11
C PHE A 55 1.04 -10.04 -8.34
N THR A 56 0.54 -9.73 -7.14
CA THR A 56 -0.08 -10.72 -6.25
C THR A 56 -1.48 -11.15 -6.69
N SER A 57 -2.22 -10.28 -7.40
CA SER A 57 -3.55 -10.60 -7.95
C SER A 57 -3.53 -11.06 -9.43
N SER A 58 -2.40 -10.96 -10.12
CA SER A 58 -2.23 -11.33 -11.54
C SER A 58 -1.94 -12.82 -11.73
N PRO A 59 -2.12 -13.39 -12.94
CA PRO A 59 -1.61 -14.72 -13.30
C PRO A 59 -0.15 -15.00 -12.93
N LEU A 60 0.70 -13.96 -12.76
CA LEU A 60 2.09 -14.11 -12.29
C LEU A 60 2.22 -14.50 -10.81
N SER A 61 1.16 -14.36 -10.01
CA SER A 61 1.11 -14.76 -8.60
C SER A 61 1.46 -16.24 -8.36
N ILE A 62 1.25 -17.09 -9.38
CA ILE A 62 1.67 -18.50 -9.33
C ILE A 62 3.20 -18.63 -9.26
N LEU A 63 3.95 -17.74 -9.91
CA LEU A 63 5.42 -17.72 -9.84
C LEU A 63 5.89 -17.21 -8.48
N GLN A 64 5.20 -16.24 -7.87
CA GLN A 64 5.47 -15.82 -6.49
C GLN A 64 5.26 -16.96 -5.50
N THR A 65 4.19 -17.72 -5.67
CA THR A 65 3.90 -18.88 -4.82
C THR A 65 4.94 -19.98 -5.03
N ALA A 66 5.29 -20.29 -6.28
CA ALA A 66 6.34 -21.25 -6.60
C ALA A 66 7.72 -20.86 -6.03
N MET A 67 8.07 -19.57 -6.09
CA MET A 67 9.31 -19.03 -5.51
C MET A 67 9.32 -19.14 -3.97
N ARG A 68 8.24 -18.69 -3.30
CA ARG A 68 8.13 -18.74 -1.83
C ARG A 68 8.10 -20.16 -1.27
N CYS A 69 7.34 -21.04 -1.90
CA CYS A 69 7.23 -22.45 -1.49
C CYS A 69 8.39 -23.30 -2.01
N HIS A 70 9.28 -22.72 -2.82
CA HIS A 70 10.35 -23.43 -3.51
C HIS A 70 9.81 -24.66 -4.26
N THR A 71 8.62 -24.55 -4.86
CA THR A 71 7.94 -25.66 -5.54
C THR A 71 8.58 -25.92 -6.90
N GLN A 72 8.65 -27.19 -7.31
CA GLN A 72 9.13 -27.53 -8.64
C GLN A 72 8.10 -27.13 -9.71
N VAL A 73 8.55 -26.41 -10.72
CA VAL A 73 7.74 -25.97 -11.87
C VAL A 73 8.24 -26.64 -13.14
N SER A 74 7.35 -26.91 -14.09
CA SER A 74 7.70 -27.40 -15.43
C SER A 74 7.45 -26.29 -16.45
N ILE A 75 8.51 -25.71 -17.01
CA ILE A 75 8.41 -24.62 -17.98
C ILE A 75 8.43 -25.20 -19.39
N SER A 76 7.33 -25.00 -20.12
CA SER A 76 7.25 -25.40 -21.53
C SER A 76 7.93 -24.35 -22.41
N CYS A 77 8.95 -24.77 -23.17
CA CYS A 77 9.68 -23.89 -24.07
C CYS A 77 9.16 -23.98 -25.51
N ARG A 78 9.45 -22.95 -26.33
CA ARG A 78 9.01 -22.87 -27.74
C ARG A 78 9.45 -24.05 -28.62
N ARG A 79 10.58 -24.70 -28.30
CA ARG A 79 11.08 -25.86 -29.06
C ARG A 79 10.54 -27.21 -28.55
N ASN A 80 9.34 -27.23 -27.95
CA ASN A 80 8.66 -28.43 -27.45
C ASN A 80 9.45 -29.28 -26.45
N TYR A 81 10.36 -28.66 -25.69
CA TYR A 81 11.00 -29.29 -24.53
C TYR A 81 10.43 -28.68 -23.25
N LYS A 82 10.38 -29.49 -22.19
CA LYS A 82 9.94 -29.07 -20.87
C LYS A 82 11.14 -28.98 -19.94
N LEU A 83 11.24 -27.88 -19.21
CA LEU A 83 12.28 -27.62 -18.22
C LEU A 83 11.68 -27.71 -16.82
N PRO A 84 11.74 -28.89 -16.17
CA PRO A 84 11.59 -28.95 -14.71
C PRO A 84 12.68 -28.13 -14.02
N ALA A 85 12.27 -27.13 -13.24
CA ALA A 85 13.16 -26.22 -12.52
C ALA A 85 12.48 -25.69 -11.24
N ARG A 86 13.20 -24.85 -10.49
CA ARG A 86 12.63 -24.04 -9.40
C ARG A 86 12.93 -22.58 -9.66
N VAL A 87 12.01 -21.70 -9.27
CA VAL A 87 12.11 -20.26 -9.52
C VAL A 87 12.87 -19.59 -8.38
N LYS A 88 13.97 -18.89 -8.72
CA LYS A 88 14.73 -18.04 -7.79
C LYS A 88 14.24 -16.60 -7.78
N ALA A 89 13.92 -16.07 -8.95
CA ALA A 89 13.41 -14.71 -9.16
C ALA A 89 12.64 -14.66 -10.48
N PHE A 90 11.77 -13.67 -10.63
CA PHE A 90 11.06 -13.39 -11.87
C PHE A 90 10.72 -11.89 -11.97
N ASP A 91 10.37 -11.42 -13.16
CA ASP A 91 9.96 -10.02 -13.40
C ASP A 91 8.62 -9.90 -14.15
N ARG A 92 8.23 -8.66 -14.48
CA ARG A 92 7.02 -8.32 -15.26
C ARG A 92 7.00 -8.93 -16.66
N SER A 93 8.16 -9.06 -17.28
CA SER A 93 8.32 -9.55 -18.64
C SER A 93 8.36 -11.07 -18.70
N CYS A 94 8.13 -11.75 -17.57
CA CYS A 94 8.27 -13.20 -17.43
C CYS A 94 9.70 -13.70 -17.64
N ASN A 95 10.72 -12.85 -17.47
CA ASN A 95 12.08 -13.33 -17.35
C ASN A 95 12.20 -14.02 -15.99
N VAL A 96 12.61 -15.28 -16.01
CA VAL A 96 12.71 -16.12 -14.81
C VAL A 96 14.15 -16.56 -14.59
N MET A 97 14.63 -16.38 -13.36
CA MET A 97 15.89 -16.97 -12.89
C MET A 97 15.56 -18.34 -12.30
N LEU A 98 16.21 -19.38 -12.82
CA LEU A 98 15.91 -20.76 -12.48
C LEU A 98 17.08 -21.43 -11.75
N GLU A 99 16.77 -22.32 -10.83
CA GLU A 99 17.72 -23.24 -10.20
C GLU A 99 17.27 -24.69 -10.33
N SER A 100 18.21 -25.62 -10.14
CA SER A 100 17.96 -27.08 -10.23
C SER A 100 17.29 -27.49 -11.57
N VAL A 101 17.70 -26.87 -12.67
CA VAL A 101 17.14 -27.08 -14.01
C VAL A 101 17.56 -28.45 -14.53
N ARG A 102 16.59 -29.24 -15.01
CA ARG A 102 16.85 -30.47 -15.77
C ARG A 102 16.14 -30.39 -17.13
N ASP A 103 16.72 -31.02 -18.14
CA ASP A 103 16.10 -31.10 -19.47
C ASP A 103 15.25 -32.37 -19.58
N MET A 104 13.97 -32.21 -19.92
CA MET A 104 13.09 -33.33 -20.30
C MET A 104 12.76 -33.24 -21.79
N TRP A 105 13.43 -34.07 -22.57
CA TRP A 105 13.10 -34.33 -23.97
C TRP A 105 12.87 -35.83 -24.13
N THR A 106 11.83 -36.19 -24.87
CA THR A 106 11.58 -37.58 -25.27
C THR A 106 12.22 -37.77 -26.64
N GLU A 107 13.22 -38.64 -26.73
CA GLU A 107 13.67 -39.16 -28.02
C GLU A 107 12.55 -40.04 -28.56
N THR A 108 11.75 -39.53 -29.51
CA THR A 108 10.79 -40.37 -30.20
C THR A 108 11.59 -41.36 -31.04
N LYS A 109 11.83 -42.57 -30.49
CA LYS A 109 12.39 -43.67 -31.28
C LYS A 109 11.43 -43.94 -32.45
N LYS A 110 11.95 -43.83 -33.67
CA LYS A 110 11.29 -44.40 -34.85
C LYS A 110 11.43 -45.91 -34.84
#